data_AF-A0A535IWS3-F1
#
_entry.id   AF-A0A535IWS3-F1
#
_cell.length_a   1.000
_cell.length_b   1.000
_cell.length_c   1.000
_cell.angle_alpha   90.00
_cell.angle_beta   90.00
_cell.angle_gamma   90.00
#
_symmetry.space_group_name_H-M   'P 1'
#
loop_
_entity.id
_entity.type
_entity.pdbx_description
1 polymer ?
#
loop_
_entity_poly.entity_id
_entity_poly.type
_entity_poly.pdbx_seq_one_letter_code
_entity_poly.pdbx_strand_id
1 'polypeptide(L)'
;ITGVLGVAIQPWNLLTNPSVYIFTWLGFYGGALGAIAGVLIADYWEVRNTNLKLAELYRVDGDYRYSAGFNWRGLVSLVVGGVLAVGGAYSAPGSGPFPQKGIIGPLYSWFPIHVYDYSWLVGLVAAFLCYLALSALFPAAAARRRPQAAAAT
;
A
#
# COMPACT_ATOMS: atom_id res chain seq x y z
N ILE A 1 10.59 -1.01 25.25
CA ILE A 1 9.33 -0.42 24.73
C ILE A 1 8.64 -1.38 23.76
N THR A 2 9.25 -1.73 22.62
CA THR A 2 8.65 -2.63 21.60
C THR A 2 8.21 -3.99 22.14
N GLY A 3 9.01 -4.64 23.00
CA GLY A 3 8.62 -5.91 23.62
C GLY A 3 7.36 -5.82 24.50
N VAL A 4 7.20 -4.71 25.23
CA VAL A 4 5.99 -4.47 26.05
C VAL A 4 4.77 -4.26 25.16
N LEU A 5 4.90 -3.46 24.10
CA LEU A 5 3.82 -3.25 23.13
C LEU A 5 3.43 -4.55 22.41
N GLY A 6 4.41 -5.38 22.07
CA GLY A 6 4.17 -6.68 21.44
C GLY A 6 3.35 -7.62 22.31
N VAL A 7 3.63 -7.70 23.61
CA VAL A 7 2.82 -8.47 24.57
C VAL A 7 1.44 -7.83 24.76
N ALA A 8 1.36 -6.50 24.82
CA ALA A 8 0.10 -5.77 25.02
C ALA A 8 -0.89 -5.92 23.86
N ILE A 9 -0.42 -6.20 22.63
CA ILE A 9 -1.28 -6.52 21.46
C ILE A 9 -1.99 -7.87 21.62
N GLN A 10 -1.53 -8.74 22.53
CA GLN A 10 -2.11 -10.06 22.80
C GLN A 10 -2.29 -10.94 21.54
N PRO A 11 -1.20 -11.21 20.78
CA PRO A 11 -1.28 -11.92 19.50
C PRO A 11 -1.90 -13.33 19.64
N TRP A 12 -1.80 -13.95 20.82
CA TRP A 12 -2.38 -15.26 21.09
C TRP A 12 -3.91 -15.29 20.92
N ASN A 13 -4.63 -14.19 21.19
CA ASN A 13 -6.08 -14.14 20.99
C ASN A 13 -6.45 -14.34 19.52
N LEU A 14 -5.64 -13.79 18.60
CA LEU A 14 -5.84 -13.93 17.17
C LEU A 14 -5.54 -15.34 16.67
N LEU A 15 -4.58 -16.02 17.29
CA LEU A 15 -4.17 -17.39 16.94
C LEU A 15 -5.12 -18.47 17.46
N THR A 16 -6.06 -18.14 18.35
CA THR A 16 -7.04 -19.11 18.89
C THR A 16 -7.90 -19.77 17.83
N ASN A 17 -8.17 -19.07 16.71
CA ASN A 17 -8.93 -19.60 15.59
C ASN A 17 -8.10 -19.50 14.28
N PRO A 18 -7.45 -20.58 13.84
CA PRO A 18 -6.60 -20.59 12.66
C PRO A 18 -7.30 -20.16 11.38
N SER A 19 -8.59 -20.50 11.21
CA SER A 19 -9.37 -20.13 10.03
C SER A 19 -9.57 -18.61 9.96
N VAL A 20 -9.89 -17.97 11.09
CA VAL A 20 -10.03 -16.51 11.16
C VAL A 20 -8.68 -15.82 10.95
N TYR A 21 -7.61 -16.37 11.53
CA TYR A 21 -6.26 -15.83 11.34
C TYR A 21 -5.85 -15.86 9.85
N ILE A 22 -5.98 -17.01 9.18
CA ILE A 22 -5.52 -17.17 7.81
C ILE A 22 -6.42 -16.45 6.81
N PHE A 23 -7.73 -16.68 6.85
CA PHE A 23 -8.63 -16.19 5.80
C PHE A 23 -9.12 -14.77 6.04
N THR A 24 -9.22 -14.33 7.30
CA THR A 24 -9.71 -13.00 7.63
C THR A 24 -8.57 -12.02 7.87
N TRP A 25 -7.64 -12.35 8.79
CA TRP A 25 -6.60 -11.40 9.17
C TRP A 25 -5.46 -11.29 8.15
N LEU A 26 -4.85 -12.41 7.74
CA LEU A 26 -3.75 -12.38 6.77
C LEU A 26 -4.22 -11.89 5.40
N GLY A 27 -5.46 -12.18 5.00
CA GLY A 27 -6.06 -11.60 3.80
C GLY A 27 -6.13 -10.07 3.87
N PHE A 28 -6.70 -9.52 4.94
CA PHE A 28 -6.83 -8.07 5.14
C PHE A 28 -5.46 -7.38 5.18
N TYR A 29 -4.55 -7.93 6.00
CA TYR A 29 -3.21 -7.41 6.17
C TYR A 29 -2.40 -7.50 4.86
N GLY A 30 -2.49 -8.63 4.16
CA GLY A 30 -1.87 -8.83 2.85
C GLY A 30 -2.38 -7.83 1.82
N GLY A 31 -3.70 -7.59 1.75
CA GLY A 31 -4.29 -6.57 0.90
C GLY A 31 -3.70 -5.17 1.11
N ALA A 32 -3.62 -4.75 2.37
CA ALA A 32 -3.03 -3.45 2.74
C ALA A 32 -1.54 -3.37 2.35
N LEU A 33 -0.76 -4.42 2.61
CA LEU A 33 0.65 -4.48 2.20
C LEU A 33 0.82 -4.49 0.68
N GLY A 34 -0.09 -5.11 -0.06
CA GLY A 34 -0.13 -5.09 -1.52
C GLY A 34 -0.15 -3.66 -2.04
N ALA A 35 -0.97 -2.78 -1.46
CA ALA A 35 -1.02 -1.37 -1.84
C ALA A 35 0.31 -0.63 -1.58
N ILE A 36 0.98 -0.91 -0.46
CA ILE A 36 2.34 -0.35 -0.19
C ILE A 36 3.31 -0.81 -1.28
N ALA A 37 3.32 -2.11 -1.57
CA ALA A 37 4.19 -2.67 -2.59
C ALA A 37 3.92 -2.04 -3.97
N GLY A 38 2.64 -1.85 -4.34
CA GLY A 38 2.27 -1.21 -5.60
C GLY A 38 2.86 0.20 -5.77
N VAL A 39 2.76 1.05 -4.74
CA VAL A 39 3.36 2.39 -4.76
C VAL A 39 4.88 2.32 -4.88
N LEU A 40 5.54 1.48 -4.08
CA LEU A 40 7.00 1.38 -4.08
C LEU A 40 7.54 0.82 -5.40
N ILE A 41 6.84 -0.15 -5.99
CA ILE A 41 7.22 -0.72 -7.28
C ILE A 41 7.09 0.34 -8.38
N ALA A 42 5.95 1.04 -8.42
CA ALA A 42 5.73 2.13 -9.39
C ALA A 42 6.78 3.25 -9.24
N ASP A 43 7.09 3.65 -8.01
CA ASP A 43 8.06 4.72 -7.76
C ASP A 43 9.47 4.33 -8.19
N TYR A 44 9.93 3.13 -7.81
CA TYR A 44 11.31 2.73 -8.05
C TYR A 44 11.56 2.34 -9.50
N TRP A 45 10.76 1.44 -10.08
CA TRP A 45 11.03 0.92 -11.42
C TRP A 45 10.60 1.87 -12.53
N GLU A 46 9.39 2.44 -12.45
CA GLU A 46 8.83 3.24 -13.55
C GLU A 46 9.15 4.74 -13.41
N VAL A 47 8.81 5.36 -12.28
CA VAL A 47 8.97 6.81 -12.12
C VAL A 47 10.45 7.19 -12.04
N ARG A 48 11.27 6.37 -11.37
CA ARG A 48 12.69 6.66 -11.12
C ARG A 48 13.65 5.86 -11.99
N ASN A 49 13.16 4.93 -12.80
CA ASN A 49 14.00 4.09 -13.65
C ASN A 49 15.15 3.45 -12.86
N THR A 50 14.84 2.90 -11.68
CA THR A 50 15.78 2.25 -10.75
C THR A 50 16.89 3.16 -10.18
N ASN A 51 16.79 4.48 -10.35
CA ASN A 51 17.81 5.44 -9.92
C ASN A 51 17.41 6.18 -8.63
N LEU A 52 18.10 5.86 -7.53
CA LEU A 52 17.93 6.53 -6.24
C LEU A 52 19.20 7.31 -5.86
N LYS A 53 19.02 8.57 -5.46
CA LYS A 53 20.08 9.41 -4.91
C LYS A 53 20.22 9.13 -3.42
N LEU A 54 21.02 8.13 -3.06
CA LEU A 54 21.14 7.66 -1.68
C LEU A 54 21.46 8.80 -0.69
N ALA A 55 22.41 9.69 -1.03
CA ALA A 55 22.78 10.81 -0.17
C ALA A 55 21.60 11.74 0.15
N GLU A 56 20.71 11.97 -0.81
CA GLU A 56 19.55 12.85 -0.65
C GLU A 56 18.45 12.21 0.21
N LEU A 57 18.43 10.88 0.34
CA LEU A 57 17.48 10.16 1.20
C LEU A 57 17.76 10.38 2.69
N TYR A 58 19.01 10.69 3.04
CA TYR A 58 19.44 10.97 4.42
C TYR A 58 19.43 12.46 4.77
N ARG A 59 18.96 13.33 3.88
CA ARG A 59 18.90 14.78 4.09
C ARG A 59 17.47 15.24 4.29
N VAL A 60 17.25 16.07 5.32
CA VAL A 60 15.93 16.65 5.63
C VAL A 60 15.40 17.49 4.47
N ASP A 61 16.26 18.29 3.85
CA ASP A 61 15.95 19.14 2.69
C ASP A 61 16.38 18.53 1.35
N GLY A 62 16.51 17.21 1.30
CA GLY A 62 16.88 16.50 0.09
C GLY A 62 15.74 16.39 -0.93
N ASP A 63 16.06 15.85 -2.10
CA ASP A 63 15.11 15.60 -3.21
C ASP A 63 13.85 14.81 -2.80
N TYR A 64 13.88 14.08 -1.68
CA TYR A 64 12.78 13.26 -1.16
C TYR A 64 11.91 13.96 -0.10
N ARG A 65 12.08 15.27 0.14
CA ARG A 65 11.21 16.04 1.04
C ARG A 65 9.80 16.25 0.48
N TYR A 66 9.62 16.18 -0.84
CA TYR A 66 8.33 16.40 -1.53
C TYR A 66 7.61 17.67 -1.00
N SER A 67 6.32 17.56 -0.66
CA SER A 67 5.53 18.66 -0.10
C SER A 67 5.54 18.56 1.42
N ALA A 68 6.41 19.35 2.05
CA ALA A 68 6.55 19.43 3.51
C ALA A 68 6.85 18.09 4.22
N GLY A 69 7.63 17.22 3.59
CA GLY A 69 7.99 15.88 4.07
C GLY A 69 7.11 14.76 3.51
N PHE A 70 6.04 15.08 2.78
CA PHE A 70 5.06 14.09 2.32
C PHE A 70 4.94 13.99 0.81
N ASN A 71 5.00 12.77 0.29
CA ASN A 71 4.57 12.45 -1.06
C ASN A 71 3.05 12.22 -1.08
N TRP A 72 2.29 13.29 -1.32
CA TRP A 72 0.82 13.19 -1.36
C TRP A 72 0.32 12.20 -2.41
N ARG A 73 1.04 12.01 -3.53
CA ARG A 73 0.66 11.06 -4.59
C ARG A 73 0.78 9.64 -4.08
N GLY A 74 1.87 9.34 -3.36
CA GLY A 74 2.09 8.06 -2.71
C GLY A 74 1.00 7.78 -1.67
N LEU A 75 0.68 8.77 -0.83
CA LEU A 75 -0.37 8.66 0.18
C LEU A 75 -1.76 8.42 -0.43
N VAL A 76 -2.15 9.21 -1.43
CA VAL A 76 -3.44 9.03 -2.12
C VAL A 76 -3.50 7.66 -2.79
N SER A 77 -2.43 7.24 -3.46
CA SER A 77 -2.38 5.93 -4.13
C SER A 77 -2.45 4.78 -3.14
N LEU A 78 -1.80 4.92 -1.98
CA LEU A 78 -1.87 3.95 -0.89
C LEU A 78 -3.30 3.84 -0.34
N VAL A 79 -3.97 4.96 -0.11
CA VAL A 79 -5.35 4.98 0.39
C VAL A 79 -6.29 4.36 -0.64
N VAL A 80 -6.19 4.75 -1.91
CA VAL A 80 -7.03 4.22 -3.00
C VAL A 80 -6.82 2.72 -3.15
N GLY A 81 -5.58 2.26 -3.27
CA GLY A 81 -5.28 0.84 -3.40
C GLY A 81 -5.68 0.04 -2.16
N GLY A 82 -5.43 0.57 -0.96
CA GLY A 82 -5.82 -0.05 0.29
C GLY A 82 -7.35 -0.20 0.40
N VAL A 83 -8.10 0.86 0.13
CA VAL A 83 -9.58 0.83 0.14
C VAL A 83 -10.11 -0.16 -0.87
N LEU A 84 -9.54 -0.22 -2.08
CA LEU A 84 -9.97 -1.20 -3.08
C LEU A 84 -9.61 -2.64 -2.69
N ALA A 85 -8.46 -2.86 -2.05
CA ALA A 85 -8.01 -4.17 -1.58
C ALA A 85 -8.89 -4.71 -0.45
N VAL A 86 -9.18 -3.89 0.56
CA VAL A 86 -9.82 -4.36 1.80
C VAL A 86 -11.25 -3.86 2.00
N GLY A 87 -11.74 -2.95 1.17
CA GLY A 87 -13.09 -2.41 1.30
C GLY A 87 -14.18 -3.46 1.08
N GLY A 88 -13.88 -4.52 0.33
CA GLY A 88 -14.75 -5.69 0.18
C GLY A 88 -14.62 -6.73 1.30
N ALA A 89 -13.81 -6.50 2.35
CA ALA A 89 -13.55 -7.49 3.39
C ALA A 89 -14.83 -7.95 4.08
N TYR A 90 -15.02 -9.27 4.14
CA TYR A 90 -16.19 -9.91 4.69
C TYR A 90 -15.78 -11.07 5.60
N SER A 91 -16.66 -11.46 6.52
CA SER A 91 -16.47 -12.66 7.33
C SER A 91 -17.81 -13.38 7.57
N ALA A 92 -17.73 -14.70 7.73
CA ALA A 92 -18.91 -15.50 8.07
C ALA A 92 -19.40 -15.16 9.50
N PRO A 93 -20.70 -15.36 9.80
CA PRO A 93 -21.24 -15.05 11.12
C PRO A 93 -20.47 -15.78 12.23
N GLY A 94 -20.00 -15.01 13.21
CA GLY A 94 -19.21 -15.53 14.34
C GLY A 94 -17.74 -15.86 14.03
N SER A 95 -17.27 -15.63 12.79
CA SER A 95 -15.91 -15.97 12.37
C SER A 95 -15.04 -14.75 12.03
N GLY A 96 -15.40 -13.56 12.51
CA GLY A 96 -14.59 -12.38 12.26
C GLY A 96 -15.29 -11.06 12.60
N PRO A 97 -14.55 -9.95 12.53
CA PRO A 97 -15.06 -8.63 12.84
C PRO A 97 -15.80 -7.97 11.67
N PHE A 98 -15.84 -8.59 10.47
CA PHE A 98 -16.33 -7.94 9.26
C PHE A 98 -17.80 -8.29 8.95
N PRO A 99 -18.57 -7.34 8.39
CA PRO A 99 -19.95 -7.60 7.97
C PRO A 99 -20.03 -8.67 6.88
N GLN A 100 -21.14 -9.41 6.84
CA GLN A 100 -21.36 -10.46 5.82
C GLN A 100 -21.42 -9.91 4.38
N LYS A 101 -21.82 -8.65 4.20
CA LYS A 101 -21.95 -7.99 2.90
C LYS A 101 -20.76 -7.07 2.56
N GLY A 102 -19.62 -7.33 3.18
CA GLY A 102 -18.43 -6.50 3.07
C GLY A 102 -18.52 -5.20 3.89
N ILE A 103 -17.38 -4.53 4.09
CA ILE A 103 -17.31 -3.21 4.73
C ILE A 103 -17.96 -2.15 3.83
N ILE A 104 -17.69 -2.20 2.52
CA ILE A 104 -18.20 -1.28 1.51
C ILE A 104 -19.01 -2.11 0.50
N GLY A 105 -20.34 -2.03 0.59
CA GLY A 105 -21.28 -2.84 -0.20
C GLY A 105 -20.98 -2.88 -1.71
N PRO A 106 -20.71 -1.74 -2.38
CA PRO A 106 -20.30 -1.76 -3.78
C PRO A 106 -19.01 -2.58 -4.03
N LEU A 107 -18.00 -2.50 -3.17
CA LEU A 107 -16.76 -3.27 -3.37
C LEU A 107 -16.94 -4.77 -3.10
N TYR A 108 -18.00 -5.16 -2.40
CA TYR A 108 -18.39 -6.56 -2.22
C TYR A 108 -19.24 -7.09 -3.38
N SER A 109 -20.21 -6.30 -3.89
CA SER A 109 -21.23 -6.79 -4.84
C SER A 109 -21.06 -6.31 -6.29
N TRP A 110 -20.24 -5.30 -6.57
CA TRP A 110 -20.14 -4.70 -7.91
C TRP A 110 -19.36 -5.59 -8.88
N PHE A 111 -18.42 -6.38 -8.38
CA PHE A 111 -17.67 -7.32 -9.20
C PHE A 111 -18.22 -8.74 -8.99
N PRO A 112 -18.41 -9.54 -10.07
CA PRO A 112 -18.80 -10.95 -9.94
C PRO A 112 -17.73 -11.81 -9.26
N ILE A 113 -16.52 -11.26 -9.09
CA ILE A 113 -15.41 -11.82 -8.34
C ILE A 113 -15.33 -11.04 -7.02
N HIS A 114 -15.39 -11.72 -5.88
CA HIS A 114 -15.18 -11.07 -4.58
C HIS A 114 -13.77 -10.50 -4.54
N VAL A 115 -13.66 -9.18 -4.70
CA VAL A 115 -12.39 -8.44 -4.84
C VAL A 115 -11.44 -8.73 -3.69
N TYR A 116 -11.99 -8.98 -2.50
CA TYR A 116 -11.26 -9.28 -1.28
C TYR A 116 -10.46 -10.60 -1.34
N ASP A 117 -10.96 -11.61 -2.06
CA ASP A 117 -10.26 -12.90 -2.20
C ASP A 117 -8.92 -12.72 -2.96
N TYR A 118 -8.80 -11.63 -3.71
CA TYR A 118 -7.61 -11.20 -4.44
C TYR A 118 -7.05 -9.86 -3.93
N SER A 119 -7.37 -9.50 -2.69
CA SER A 119 -7.06 -8.20 -2.07
C SER A 119 -5.60 -7.77 -2.25
N TRP A 120 -4.64 -8.69 -2.11
CA TRP A 120 -3.22 -8.39 -2.31
C TRP A 120 -2.92 -7.87 -3.72
N LEU A 121 -3.41 -8.58 -4.74
CA LEU A 121 -3.17 -8.21 -6.14
C LEU A 121 -3.93 -6.94 -6.51
N VAL A 122 -5.17 -6.81 -6.05
CA VAL A 122 -6.00 -5.61 -6.27
C VAL A 122 -5.33 -4.39 -5.67
N GLY A 123 -4.86 -4.48 -4.42
CA GLY A 123 -4.16 -3.40 -3.74
C GLY A 123 -2.91 -2.98 -4.49
N LEU A 124 -2.09 -3.96 -4.89
CA LEU A 124 -0.87 -3.74 -5.65
C LEU A 124 -1.16 -3.02 -6.97
N VAL A 125 -2.03 -3.58 -7.81
CA VAL A 125 -2.31 -3.05 -9.15
C VAL A 125 -2.99 -1.68 -9.06
N ALA A 126 -3.98 -1.51 -8.18
CA ALA A 126 -4.68 -0.24 -8.02
C ALA A 126 -3.75 0.87 -7.52
N ALA A 127 -2.94 0.59 -6.49
CA ALA A 127 -1.98 1.58 -5.98
C ALA A 127 -0.88 1.90 -7.01
N PHE A 128 -0.38 0.88 -7.72
CA PHE A 128 0.61 1.05 -8.79
C PHE A 128 0.09 1.97 -9.89
N LEU A 129 -1.08 1.66 -10.46
CA LEU A 129 -1.67 2.45 -11.54
C LEU A 129 -2.06 3.86 -11.08
N CYS A 130 -2.62 4.00 -9.88
CA CYS A 130 -2.94 5.31 -9.31
C CYS A 130 -1.67 6.16 -9.14
N TYR A 131 -0.59 5.56 -8.65
CA TYR A 131 0.67 6.28 -8.46
C TYR A 131 1.30 6.72 -9.78
N LEU A 132 1.27 5.86 -10.80
CA LEU A 132 1.74 6.21 -12.14
C LEU A 132 0.90 7.34 -12.73
N ALA A 133 -0.43 7.24 -12.66
CA ALA A 133 -1.32 8.28 -13.17
C ALA A 133 -1.06 9.62 -12.48
N LEU A 134 -1.01 9.65 -11.15
CA LEU A 134 -0.75 10.88 -10.40
C LEU A 134 0.66 11.43 -10.66
N SER A 135 1.67 10.57 -10.80
CA SER A 135 3.05 10.99 -11.07
C SER A 135 3.26 11.47 -12.50
N ALA A 136 2.49 10.97 -13.46
CA ALA A 136 2.48 11.44 -14.84
C ALA A 136 1.72 12.77 -14.99
N LEU A 137 0.54 12.89 -14.38
CA LEU A 137 -0.30 14.08 -14.44
C LEU A 137 0.29 15.25 -13.63
N PHE A 138 0.92 14.94 -12.50
CA PHE A 138 1.59 15.91 -11.65
C PHE A 138 3.02 15.42 -11.44
N PRO A 139 4.02 15.80 -12.25
CA PRO A 139 5.41 15.37 -12.03
C PRO A 139 6.03 15.99 -10.77
N ALA A 140 6.92 15.28 -10.08
CA ALA A 140 7.65 15.84 -8.93
C ALA A 140 8.86 16.62 -9.44
N ALA A 141 9.17 17.78 -8.85
CA ALA A 141 10.36 18.55 -9.21
C ALA A 141 11.66 17.72 -9.09
N ALA A 142 11.73 16.85 -8.08
CA ALA A 142 12.84 15.93 -7.86
C ALA A 142 13.03 14.87 -8.98
N ALA A 143 11.94 14.42 -9.62
CA ALA A 143 12.00 13.43 -10.70
C ALA A 143 12.58 14.00 -12.01
N ARG A 144 12.62 15.33 -12.17
CA ARG A 144 13.13 16.00 -13.39
C ARG A 144 14.65 16.10 -13.46
N ARG A 145 15.36 15.98 -12.34
CA ARG A 145 16.84 16.05 -12.35
C ARG A 145 17.38 14.69 -12.79
N ARG A 146 17.46 14.48 -14.11
CA ARG A 146 18.31 13.43 -14.71
C ARG A 146 19.66 13.42 -13.98
N PRO A 147 20.25 12.24 -13.73
CA PRO A 147 21.67 12.20 -13.41
C PRO A 147 22.38 13.05 -14.44
N GLN A 148 23.14 14.06 -14.02
CA GLN A 148 24.26 14.48 -14.84
C GLN A 148 25.00 13.17 -15.08
N ALA A 149 25.01 12.71 -16.34
CA ALA A 149 25.89 11.63 -16.75
C ALA A 149 27.21 11.93 -16.08
N ALA A 150 27.68 11.01 -15.24
CA ALA A 150 28.95 11.14 -14.55
C ALA A 150 29.91 11.70 -15.58
N ALA A 151 30.37 12.94 -15.34
CA ALA A 151 31.21 13.65 -16.28
C ALA A 151 32.35 12.69 -16.59
N ALA A 152 32.38 12.25 -17.84
CA ALA A 152 33.40 11.35 -18.34
C ALA A 152 34.74 12.08 -18.20
N THR A 153 35.50 11.75 -17.17
CA THR A 153 36.94 12.02 -17.02
C THR A 153 37.47 11.20 -15.86
#